data_AF-A0A1X1WEQ5-F1
#
_entry.id   AF-A0A1X1WEQ5-F1
#
_cell.length_a   1.000
_cell.length_b   1.000
_cell.length_c   1.000
_cell.angle_alpha   90.00
_cell.angle_beta   90.00
_cell.angle_gamma   90.00
#
_symmetry.space_group_name_H-M   'P 1'
#
loop_
_entity.id
_entity.type
_entity.pdbx_description
1 polymer ?
#
loop_
_entity_poly.entity_id
_entity_poly.type
_entity_poly.pdbx_seq_one_letter_code
_entity_poly.pdbx_strand_id
1 'polypeptide(L)'
;MAVNNSRRARAARRRQRRVAAVVNDLTDEQWAALKLAWQGCAYCGKTTGTMQRDCVMAISRGGRYTVDNVVPACAACNASKCNDEVTGWLRRKRLDERLFLERYVRIRGELVAAARETAITVVEEARPLP
;
A
#
# COMPACT_ATOMS: atom_id res chain seq x y z
N MET A 1 34.91 -5.00 1.65
CA MET A 1 34.14 -3.76 1.31
C MET A 1 33.65 -3.13 2.61
N ALA A 2 33.99 -1.88 2.91
CA ALA A 2 33.67 -1.27 4.20
C ALA A 2 32.15 -1.08 4.38
N VAL A 3 31.58 -1.65 5.44
CA VAL A 3 30.14 -1.56 5.72
C VAL A 3 29.82 -0.12 6.12
N ASN A 4 29.09 0.63 5.29
CA ASN A 4 28.60 1.95 5.64
C ASN A 4 27.72 1.86 6.91
N ASN A 5 28.20 2.38 8.03
CA ASN A 5 27.55 2.26 9.34
C ASN A 5 26.80 3.54 9.77
N SER A 6 26.56 4.46 8.84
CA SER A 6 25.72 5.63 9.11
C SER A 6 24.35 5.22 9.65
N ARG A 7 23.75 6.08 10.48
CA ARG A 7 22.38 5.86 11.01
C ARG A 7 21.38 5.57 9.88
N ARG A 8 21.50 6.29 8.76
CA ARG A 8 20.70 6.11 7.54
C ARG A 8 20.90 4.73 6.92
N ALA A 9 22.15 4.28 6.75
CA ALA A 9 22.44 2.97 6.17
C ALA A 9 21.92 1.83 7.07
N ARG A 10 22.03 1.95 8.39
CA ARG A 10 21.44 0.99 9.34
C ARG A 10 19.92 0.94 9.24
N ALA A 11 19.25 2.10 9.18
CA ALA A 11 17.80 2.17 9.03
C ALA A 11 17.32 1.54 7.70
N ALA A 12 18.03 1.80 6.60
CA ALA A 12 17.73 1.22 5.30
C ALA A 12 17.84 -0.31 5.31
N ARG A 13 18.94 -0.87 5.85
CA ARG A 13 19.12 -2.33 6.00
C ARG A 13 18.04 -2.97 6.87
N ARG A 14 17.62 -2.30 7.96
CA ARG A 14 16.53 -2.79 8.81
C ARG A 14 15.20 -2.79 8.06
N ARG A 15 14.92 -1.76 7.26
CA ARG A 15 13.72 -1.69 6.42
C ARG A 15 13.71 -2.80 5.36
N GLN A 16 14.82 -2.99 4.64
CA GLN A 16 14.95 -4.06 3.64
C GLN A 16 14.67 -5.44 4.25
N ARG A 17 15.30 -5.75 5.38
CA ARG A 17 15.07 -7.03 6.08
C ARG A 17 13.62 -7.26 6.48
N ARG A 18 12.92 -6.21 6.94
CA ARG A 18 11.50 -6.30 7.32
C ARG A 18 10.60 -6.53 6.13
N VAL A 19 10.85 -5.84 5.03
CA VAL A 19 10.09 -6.01 3.78
C VAL A 19 10.28 -7.43 3.24
N ALA A 20 11.52 -7.92 3.24
CA ALA A 20 11.84 -9.28 2.78
C ALA A 20 11.25 -10.39 3.67
N ALA A 21 10.95 -10.09 4.94
CA ALA A 21 10.40 -11.05 5.90
C ALA A 21 8.86 -11.12 5.90
N VAL A 22 8.17 -10.29 5.12
CA VAL A 22 6.71 -10.28 5.01
C VAL A 22 6.27 -10.58 3.59
N VAL A 23 5.00 -10.93 3.41
CA VAL A 23 4.41 -11.05 2.06
C VAL A 23 4.53 -9.71 1.36
N ASN A 24 5.10 -9.75 0.17
CA ASN A 24 5.41 -8.61 -0.67
C ASN A 24 5.15 -8.98 -2.13
N ASP A 25 3.89 -9.13 -2.46
CA ASP A 25 3.38 -9.64 -3.74
C ASP A 25 2.65 -8.56 -4.56
N LEU A 26 2.66 -7.30 -4.10
CA LEU A 26 2.03 -6.19 -4.82
C LEU A 26 2.68 -6.01 -6.20
N THR A 27 1.93 -6.31 -7.26
CA THR A 27 2.40 -6.15 -8.65
C THR A 27 2.30 -4.70 -9.12
N ASP A 28 2.95 -4.38 -10.23
CA ASP A 28 2.90 -3.04 -10.82
C ASP A 28 1.50 -2.73 -11.40
N GLU A 29 0.78 -3.73 -11.89
CA GLU A 29 -0.61 -3.62 -12.37
C GLU A 29 -1.56 -3.32 -11.21
N GLN A 30 -1.43 -4.05 -10.09
CA GLN A 30 -2.20 -3.78 -8.87
C GLN A 30 -1.89 -2.39 -8.33
N TRP A 31 -0.63 -1.95 -8.40
CA TRP A 31 -0.25 -0.59 -8.03
C TRP A 31 -0.87 0.46 -8.95
N ALA A 32 -0.92 0.22 -10.26
CA ALA A 32 -1.61 1.10 -11.20
C ALA A 32 -3.12 1.19 -10.89
N ALA A 33 -3.76 0.05 -10.60
CA ALA A 33 -5.17 -0.01 -10.20
C ALA A 33 -5.43 0.77 -8.90
N LEU A 34 -4.56 0.63 -7.89
CA LEU A 34 -4.63 1.42 -6.65
C LEU A 34 -4.55 2.93 -6.93
N LYS A 35 -3.59 3.38 -7.76
CA LYS A 35 -3.50 4.80 -8.13
C LYS A 35 -4.77 5.30 -8.83
N LEU A 36 -5.33 4.49 -9.73
CA LEU A 36 -6.54 4.83 -10.48
C LEU A 36 -7.77 4.91 -9.56
N ALA A 37 -7.94 3.96 -8.64
CA ALA A 37 -9.08 3.92 -7.72
C ALA A 37 -9.06 5.07 -6.69
N TRP A 38 -7.86 5.46 -6.23
CA TRP A 38 -7.72 6.55 -5.26
C TRP A 38 -7.71 7.94 -5.90
N GLN A 39 -7.22 8.07 -7.14
CA GLN A 39 -7.12 9.34 -7.89
C GLN A 39 -6.30 10.43 -7.17
N GLY A 40 -5.40 10.05 -6.28
CA GLY A 40 -4.60 10.98 -5.50
C GLY A 40 -4.03 10.33 -4.25
N CYS A 41 -3.47 11.16 -3.36
CA CYS A 41 -3.05 10.74 -2.04
C CYS A 41 -4.27 10.27 -1.24
N ALA A 42 -4.23 9.04 -0.76
CA ALA A 42 -5.30 8.42 0.02
C ALA A 42 -5.64 9.18 1.31
N TYR A 43 -4.71 10.00 1.81
CA TYR A 43 -4.86 10.71 3.06
C TYR A 43 -5.31 12.16 2.88
N CYS A 44 -4.55 12.97 2.14
CA CYS A 44 -4.82 14.40 1.99
C CYS A 44 -5.54 14.76 0.68
N GLY A 45 -5.81 13.79 -0.19
CA GLY A 45 -6.46 14.02 -1.49
C GLY A 45 -5.60 14.73 -2.54
N LYS A 46 -4.36 15.11 -2.22
CA LYS A 46 -3.47 15.78 -3.18
C LYS A 46 -3.26 14.91 -4.42
N THR A 47 -3.51 15.48 -5.59
CA THR A 47 -3.39 14.80 -6.89
C THR A 47 -2.06 15.06 -7.59
N THR A 48 -1.29 16.04 -7.11
CA THR A 48 -0.01 16.44 -7.72
C THR A 48 1.20 15.78 -7.08
N GLY A 49 2.22 15.53 -7.91
CA GLY A 49 3.48 14.89 -7.51
C GLY A 49 3.43 13.36 -7.58
N THR A 50 4.56 12.73 -7.26
CA THR A 50 4.70 11.28 -7.33
C THR A 50 4.06 10.63 -6.09
N MET A 51 3.16 9.67 -6.34
CA MET A 51 2.58 8.84 -5.29
C MET A 51 3.55 7.73 -4.90
N GLN A 52 3.75 7.57 -3.59
CA GLN A 52 4.51 6.51 -2.98
C GLN A 52 3.55 5.43 -2.47
N ARG A 53 4.03 4.18 -2.43
CA ARG A 53 3.34 3.06 -1.79
C ARG A 53 3.50 3.17 -0.27
N ASP A 54 2.42 3.47 0.43
CA ASP A 54 2.37 3.43 1.90
C ASP A 54 1.52 2.26 2.38
N CYS A 55 1.95 1.60 3.46
CA CYS A 55 1.22 0.51 4.08
C CYS A 55 0.30 1.08 5.17
N VAL A 56 -1.02 0.89 5.07
CA VAL A 56 -2.01 1.33 6.05
C VAL A 56 -1.67 0.80 7.44
N MET A 57 -1.47 -0.52 7.56
CA MET A 57 -0.76 -1.13 8.68
C MET A 57 0.73 -1.19 8.36
N ALA A 58 1.56 -0.51 9.13
CA ALA A 58 3.01 -0.52 8.92
C ALA A 58 3.60 -1.93 9.02
N ILE A 59 4.58 -2.27 8.17
CA ILE A 59 5.28 -3.57 8.20
C ILE A 59 5.88 -3.85 9.59
N SER A 60 6.40 -2.81 10.26
CA SER A 60 6.97 -2.95 11.61
C SER A 60 5.94 -3.31 12.69
N ARG A 61 4.65 -3.29 12.35
CA ARG A 61 3.51 -3.61 13.21
C ARG A 61 2.71 -4.81 12.68
N GLY A 62 3.29 -5.59 11.76
CA GLY A 62 2.65 -6.79 11.21
C GLY A 62 1.97 -6.61 9.85
N GLY A 63 2.05 -5.42 9.25
CA GLY A 63 1.51 -5.18 7.92
C GLY A 63 2.27 -5.90 6.81
N ARG A 64 1.59 -6.13 5.68
CA ARG A 64 2.11 -6.78 4.46
C ARG A 64 2.21 -5.77 3.31
N TYR A 65 2.99 -6.08 2.29
CA TYR A 65 3.16 -5.23 1.11
C TYR A 65 2.36 -5.79 -0.05
N THR A 66 1.04 -5.69 0.09
CA THR A 66 0.00 -6.38 -0.68
C THR A 66 -1.06 -5.36 -1.13
N VAL A 67 -1.85 -5.69 -2.16
CA VAL A 67 -2.91 -4.80 -2.69
C VAL A 67 -3.93 -4.37 -1.63
N ASP A 68 -4.15 -5.20 -0.62
CA ASP A 68 -5.15 -5.01 0.42
C ASP A 68 -4.67 -4.12 1.58
N ASN A 69 -3.38 -3.79 1.65
CA ASN A 69 -2.79 -2.96 2.72
C ASN A 69 -2.04 -1.73 2.19
N VAL A 70 -1.68 -1.70 0.91
CA VAL A 70 -0.96 -0.57 0.31
C VAL A 70 -1.94 0.46 -0.27
N VAL A 71 -1.67 1.74 -0.03
CA VAL A 71 -2.38 2.89 -0.61
C VAL A 71 -1.40 3.90 -1.20
N PRO A 72 -1.82 4.69 -2.20
CA PRO A 72 -1.02 5.79 -2.70
C PRO A 72 -0.97 6.94 -1.71
N ALA A 73 0.23 7.42 -1.39
CA ALA A 73 0.44 8.54 -0.50
C ALA A 73 1.47 9.52 -1.06
N CYS A 74 1.24 10.82 -0.87
CA CYS A 74 2.26 11.81 -1.19
C CYS A 74 3.44 11.72 -0.20
N ALA A 75 4.62 12.22 -0.59
CA ALA A 75 5.82 12.15 0.23
C ALA A 75 5.64 12.77 1.63
N ALA A 76 4.91 13.88 1.74
CA ALA A 76 4.65 14.56 3.01
C ALA A 76 3.79 13.70 3.97
N CYS A 77 2.70 13.11 3.46
CA CYS A 77 1.84 12.25 4.26
C CYS A 77 2.55 10.95 4.67
N ASN A 78 3.22 10.29 3.71
CA ASN A 78 3.94 9.05 3.97
C ASN A 78 5.04 9.24 5.03
N ALA A 79 5.85 10.31 4.90
CA ALA A 79 6.87 10.63 5.89
C ALA A 79 6.26 11.01 7.27
N SER A 80 5.14 11.73 7.27
CA SER A 80 4.47 12.14 8.51
C SER A 80 3.79 10.99 9.24
N LYS A 81 3.26 9.99 8.52
CA LYS A 81 2.65 8.78 9.10
C LYS A 81 3.73 7.83 9.59
N CYS A 82 4.78 7.62 8.80
CA CYS A 82 5.88 6.73 9.14
C CYS A 82 5.36 5.34 9.51
N ASN A 83 5.45 4.96 10.78
CA ASN A 83 4.96 3.69 11.29
C ASN A 83 3.72 3.81 12.17
N ASP A 84 3.17 5.01 12.36
CA ASP A 84 2.00 5.23 13.21
C ASP A 84 0.77 4.45 12.70
N GLU A 85 -0.09 4.11 13.65
CA GLU A 85 -1.40 3.54 13.33
C GLU A 85 -2.24 4.60 12.60
N VAL A 86 -2.91 4.18 11.53
CA VAL A 86 -3.48 5.09 10.53
C VAL A 86 -4.56 5.98 11.13
N THR A 87 -5.47 5.46 11.95
CA THR A 87 -6.59 6.22 12.49
C THR A 87 -6.12 7.23 13.53
N GLY A 88 -5.22 6.83 14.43
CA GLY A 88 -4.58 7.72 15.40
C GLY A 88 -3.78 8.83 14.71
N TRP A 89 -3.08 8.50 13.63
CA TRP A 89 -2.38 9.49 12.81
C TRP A 89 -3.33 10.46 12.10
N LEU A 90 -4.41 9.96 11.49
CA LEU A 90 -5.43 10.77 10.81
C LEU A 90 -6.06 11.77 11.79
N ARG A 91 -6.48 11.31 12.98
CA ARG A 91 -7.00 12.17 14.05
C ARG A 91 -6.00 13.24 14.47
N ARG A 92 -4.74 12.87 14.70
CA ARG A 92 -3.66 13.81 15.06
C ARG A 92 -3.40 14.85 13.95
N LYS A 93 -3.54 14.47 12.69
CA LYS A 93 -3.39 15.36 11.53
C LYS A 93 -4.66 16.15 11.19
N ARG A 94 -5.77 15.92 11.91
CA ARG A 94 -7.10 16.50 11.63
C ARG A 94 -7.55 16.23 10.18
N LEU A 95 -7.25 15.03 9.69
CA LEU A 95 -7.76 14.52 8.41
C LEU A 95 -9.04 13.73 8.63
N ASP A 96 -9.84 13.58 7.57
CA ASP A 96 -11.13 12.87 7.64
C ASP A 96 -10.91 11.35 7.73
N GLU A 97 -10.93 10.83 8.96
CA GLU A 97 -10.80 9.41 9.25
C GLU A 97 -11.92 8.58 8.62
N ARG A 98 -13.16 9.07 8.72
CA ARG A 98 -14.33 8.34 8.23
C ARG A 98 -14.27 8.18 6.72
N LEU A 99 -14.01 9.27 6.00
CA LEU A 99 -13.85 9.24 4.55
C LEU A 99 -12.74 8.29 4.11
N PHE A 100 -11.60 8.29 4.82
CA PHE A 100 -10.52 7.36 4.53
C PHE A 100 -10.97 5.90 4.68
N LEU A 101 -11.58 5.54 5.81
CA LEU A 101 -12.01 4.17 6.10
C LEU A 101 -13.09 3.68 5.13
N GLU A 102 -14.09 4.51 4.83
CA GLU A 102 -15.15 4.19 3.85
C GLU A 102 -14.55 3.91 2.46
N ARG A 103 -13.68 4.80 1.98
CA ARG A 103 -13.01 4.60 0.68
C ARG A 103 -12.09 3.39 0.69
N TYR A 104 -11.35 3.18 1.78
CA TYR A 104 -10.42 2.06 1.91
C TYR A 104 -11.14 0.72 1.83
N VAL A 105 -12.25 0.54 2.57
CA VAL A 105 -13.06 -0.68 2.51
C VAL A 105 -13.64 -0.89 1.12
N ARG A 106 -14.23 0.16 0.52
CA ARG A 106 -14.83 0.08 -0.82
C ARG A 106 -13.80 -0.31 -1.90
N ILE A 107 -12.71 0.44 -2.02
CA ILE A 107 -11.69 0.22 -3.05
C ILE A 107 -11.04 -1.17 -2.87
N ARG A 108 -10.77 -1.58 -1.62
CA ARG A 108 -10.26 -2.92 -1.33
C ARG A 108 -11.23 -4.00 -1.82
N GLY A 109 -12.53 -3.84 -1.55
CA GLY A 109 -13.57 -4.77 -2.00
C GLY A 109 -13.61 -4.87 -3.53
N GLU A 110 -13.60 -3.73 -4.22
CA GLU A 110 -13.59 -3.65 -5.69
C GLU A 110 -12.35 -4.34 -6.29
N LEU A 111 -11.15 -4.07 -5.78
CA LEU A 111 -9.91 -4.65 -6.29
C LEU A 111 -9.80 -6.15 -6.01
N VAL A 112 -10.27 -6.62 -4.85
CA VAL A 112 -10.31 -8.06 -4.54
C VAL A 112 -11.33 -8.78 -5.42
N ALA A 113 -12.49 -8.17 -5.68
CA ALA A 113 -13.50 -8.73 -6.57
C ALA A 113 -12.95 -8.83 -8.01
N ALA A 114 -12.34 -7.77 -8.53
CA ALA A 114 -11.74 -7.76 -9.87
C ALA A 114 -10.61 -8.79 -10.02
N ALA A 115 -9.76 -8.95 -9.00
CA ALA A 115 -8.71 -9.96 -9.00
C ALA A 115 -9.27 -11.39 -9.02
N ARG A 116 -10.37 -11.64 -8.30
CA ARG A 116 -11.06 -12.94 -8.30
C ARG A 116 -11.69 -13.24 -9.65
N GLU A 117 -12.37 -12.26 -10.25
CA GLU A 117 -12.98 -12.40 -11.58
C GLU A 117 -11.93 -12.72 -12.64
N THR A 118 -10.81 -11.97 -12.64
CA THR A 118 -9.67 -12.23 -13.52
C THR A 118 -9.14 -13.65 -13.35
N ALA A 119 -9.00 -14.13 -12.10
CA ALA A 119 -8.54 -15.48 -11.83
C ALA A 119 -9.50 -16.56 -12.34
N ILE A 120 -10.82 -16.34 -12.25
CA ILE A 120 -11.83 -17.28 -12.77
C ILE A 120 -11.70 -17.37 -14.30
N THR A 121 -11.63 -16.25 -15.00
CA THR A 121 -11.50 -16.22 -16.47
C THR A 121 -10.25 -16.96 -16.94
N VAL A 122 -9.10 -16.75 -16.29
CA VAL A 122 -7.84 -17.45 -16.63
C VAL A 122 -7.97 -18.97 -16.46
N VAL A 123 -8.67 -19.43 -15.41
CA VAL A 123 -8.89 -20.87 -15.18
C VAL A 123 -9.86 -21.46 -16.22
N GLU A 124 -10.84 -20.71 -16.68
CA GLU A 124 -11.75 -21.15 -17.74
C GLU A 124 -11.04 -21.25 -19.10
N GLU A 125 -10.24 -20.26 -19.48
CA GLU A 125 -9.46 -20.27 -20.73
C GLU A 125 -8.38 -21.36 -20.74
N ALA A 126 -7.79 -21.68 -19.58
CA ALA A 126 -6.76 -22.71 -19.46
C ALA A 126 -7.32 -24.14 -19.44
N ARG A 127 -8.64 -24.33 -19.50
CA ARG A 127 -9.27 -25.65 -19.54
C ARG A 127 -9.03 -26.28 -20.92
N PRO A 128 -8.45 -27.49 -21.02
CA PRO A 128 -8.26 -28.13 -22.32
C PRO A 128 -9.63 -28.32 -23.01
N LEU A 129 -9.70 -27.92 -24.28
CA LEU A 129 -10.86 -28.18 -25.14
C LEU A 129 -11.12 -29.70 -25.20
N PRO A 130 -12.39 -30.13 -25.25
CA PRO A 130 -12.74 -31.54 -25.30
C PRO A 130 -12.21 -32.24 -26.57
#